data_AF-A0A848DCJ7-F1
#
_entry.id   AF-A0A848DCJ7-F1
#
_cell.length_a   1.000
_cell.length_b   1.000
_cell.length_c   1.000
_cell.angle_alpha   90.00
_cell.angle_beta   90.00
_cell.angle_gamma   90.00
#
_symmetry.space_group_name_H-M   'P 1'
#
loop_
_entity.id
_entity.type
_entity.pdbx_description
1 polymer ?
#
loop_
_entity_poly.entity_id
_entity_poly.type
_entity_poly.pdbx_seq_one_letter_code
_entity_poly.pdbx_strand_id
1 'polypeptide(L)'
;MPEPQDTREPSGPPGPEGMRAAVANYVTALHRAYVAQADTFPPAVRGRMPLLATGAAVRVAAVGVRNLHLLATREDLGPLRGQEVELTGELPGLSWTLRFYDPVVVPALGLIDESVAPGYGEVKHALGLSTVIYHVVAQPGSGLTPHHAGHVGSGLASGHSSAARDFDTIRSRVRGRERLVDELVGAATAGLPRAQALLARAIAPRDEAVAALADSPDPDPDAVRKALLASLGGRRDWTPRPPAERPR
;
A
#
# COMPACT_ATOMS: atom_id res chain seq x y z
N MET A 1 55.99 -2.39 -24.76
CA MET A 1 55.15 -2.51 -23.54
C MET A 1 53.97 -1.57 -23.73
N PRO A 2 52.79 -2.04 -24.19
CA PRO A 2 51.62 -1.18 -24.29
C PRO A 2 51.00 -0.99 -22.89
N GLU A 3 50.59 0.25 -22.60
CA GLU A 3 49.94 0.66 -21.36
C GLU A 3 48.60 -0.07 -21.14
N PRO A 4 48.23 -0.37 -19.88
CA PRO A 4 46.93 -0.95 -19.57
C PRO A 4 45.83 0.09 -19.82
N GLN A 5 44.86 -0.27 -20.67
CA GLN A 5 43.65 0.52 -20.90
C GLN A 5 42.82 0.57 -19.61
N ASP A 6 42.74 1.78 -19.05
CA ASP A 6 41.84 2.17 -17.96
C ASP A 6 40.39 2.00 -18.42
N THR A 7 39.81 0.82 -18.18
CA THR A 7 38.37 0.57 -18.32
C THR A 7 37.63 1.33 -17.22
N ARG A 8 37.47 2.64 -17.41
CA ARG A 8 36.52 3.41 -16.60
C ARG A 8 35.12 2.95 -16.97
N GLU A 9 34.43 2.36 -16.01
CA GLU A 9 32.98 2.20 -16.06
C GLU A 9 32.35 3.56 -16.39
N PRO A 10 31.37 3.62 -17.30
CA PRO A 10 30.75 4.89 -17.67
C PRO A 10 30.02 5.46 -16.45
N SER A 11 30.54 6.56 -15.92
CA SER A 11 30.01 7.33 -14.78
C SER A 11 28.80 8.21 -15.15
N GLY A 12 27.97 7.73 -16.09
CA GLY A 12 26.71 8.36 -16.46
C GLY A 12 25.56 7.78 -15.64
N PRO A 13 24.45 8.53 -15.47
CA PRO A 13 23.22 7.93 -14.97
C PRO A 13 22.83 6.73 -15.85
N PRO A 14 22.27 5.66 -15.27
CA PRO A 14 21.90 4.48 -16.04
C PRO A 14 20.94 4.89 -17.17
N GLY A 15 21.20 4.38 -18.37
CA GLY A 15 20.29 4.58 -19.50
C GLY A 15 18.89 4.03 -19.20
N PRO A 16 17.88 4.32 -20.04
CA PRO A 16 16.48 3.94 -19.77
C PRO A 16 16.29 2.45 -19.46
N GLU A 17 17.03 1.56 -20.14
CA GLU A 17 17.03 0.12 -19.86
C GLU A 17 17.61 -0.23 -18.49
N GLY A 18 18.71 0.42 -18.10
CA GLY A 18 19.32 0.27 -16.79
C GLY A 18 18.39 0.74 -15.67
N MET A 19 17.67 1.85 -15.87
CA MET A 19 16.65 2.32 -14.93
C MET A 19 15.50 1.32 -14.83
N ARG A 20 14.98 0.80 -15.95
CA ARG A 20 13.93 -0.23 -15.94
C ARG A 20 14.38 -1.48 -15.17
N ALA A 21 15.61 -1.95 -15.40
CA ALA A 21 16.18 -3.08 -14.67
C ALA A 21 16.30 -2.79 -13.17
N ALA A 22 16.73 -1.58 -12.79
CA ALA A 22 16.82 -1.18 -11.38
C ALA A 22 15.43 -1.20 -10.70
N VAL A 23 14.40 -0.67 -11.36
CA VAL A 23 13.01 -0.72 -10.85
C VAL A 23 12.50 -2.15 -10.75
N ALA A 24 12.74 -2.99 -11.77
CA ALA A 24 12.33 -4.39 -11.75
C ALA A 24 12.97 -5.17 -10.60
N ASN A 25 14.27 -4.95 -10.36
CA ASN A 25 14.98 -5.52 -9.23
C ASN A 25 14.44 -5.01 -7.89
N TYR A 26 14.12 -3.72 -7.79
CA TYR A 26 13.50 -3.13 -6.61
C TYR A 26 12.13 -3.75 -6.30
N VAL A 27 11.24 -3.86 -7.30
CA VAL A 27 9.91 -4.48 -7.14
C VAL A 27 10.04 -5.94 -6.72
N THR A 28 10.96 -6.69 -7.35
CA THR A 28 11.23 -8.09 -6.99
C THR A 28 11.71 -8.22 -5.54
N ALA A 29 12.63 -7.37 -5.10
CA ALA A 29 13.13 -7.38 -3.73
C ALA A 29 12.05 -6.99 -2.71
N LEU A 30 11.20 -6.02 -3.04
CA LEU A 30 10.06 -5.61 -2.23
C LEU A 30 9.06 -6.76 -2.07
N HIS A 31 8.65 -7.40 -3.16
CA HIS A 31 7.74 -8.54 -3.11
C HIS A 31 8.34 -9.74 -2.38
N ARG A 32 9.65 -10.00 -2.55
CA ARG A 32 10.35 -11.05 -1.80
C ARG A 32 10.32 -10.81 -0.29
N ALA A 33 10.62 -9.58 0.14
CA ALA A 33 10.55 -9.23 1.55
C ALA A 33 9.11 -9.29 2.08
N TYR A 34 8.14 -8.87 1.28
CA TYR A 34 6.72 -8.99 1.62
C TYR A 34 6.30 -10.44 1.86
N VAL A 35 6.62 -11.35 0.93
CA VAL A 35 6.30 -12.79 1.05
C VAL A 35 7.01 -13.40 2.26
N ALA A 36 8.31 -13.14 2.42
CA ALA A 36 9.09 -13.66 3.55
C ALA A 36 8.53 -13.18 4.90
N GLN A 37 8.15 -11.91 5.01
CA GLN A 37 7.51 -11.37 6.21
C GLN A 37 6.12 -11.99 6.42
N ALA A 38 5.34 -12.17 5.35
CA ALA A 38 4.02 -12.77 5.42
C ALA A 38 4.06 -14.20 5.98
N ASP A 39 5.08 -14.98 5.64
CA ASP A 39 5.26 -16.36 6.12
C ASP A 39 5.44 -16.48 7.64
N THR A 40 5.76 -15.38 8.32
CA THR A 40 5.80 -15.34 9.79
C THR A 40 4.42 -15.24 10.44
N PHE A 41 3.37 -14.97 9.66
CA PHE A 41 2.01 -14.76 10.16
C PHE A 41 1.12 -16.02 10.06
N PRO A 42 0.08 -16.15 10.92
CA PRO A 42 -0.85 -17.27 10.85
C PRO A 42 -1.55 -17.38 9.49
N PRO A 43 -1.88 -18.60 9.00
CA PRO A 43 -2.52 -18.80 7.69
C PRO A 43 -3.80 -17.97 7.47
N ALA A 44 -4.64 -17.84 8.50
CA ALA A 44 -5.87 -17.04 8.43
C ALA A 44 -5.62 -15.53 8.24
N VAL A 45 -4.47 -15.02 8.69
CA VAL A 45 -4.05 -13.63 8.44
C VAL A 45 -3.47 -13.53 7.04
N ARG A 46 -2.59 -14.46 6.65
CA ARG A 46 -1.98 -14.51 5.30
C ARG A 46 -3.02 -14.55 4.19
N GLY A 47 -4.08 -15.35 4.33
CA GLY A 47 -5.16 -15.45 3.34
C GLY A 47 -5.93 -14.15 3.12
N ARG A 48 -5.78 -13.15 4.01
CA ARG A 48 -6.39 -11.82 3.90
C ARG A 48 -5.39 -10.72 3.52
N MET A 49 -4.12 -11.08 3.35
CA MET A 49 -3.08 -10.13 2.94
C MET A 49 -3.27 -9.77 1.46
N PRO A 50 -3.48 -8.49 1.11
CA PRO A 50 -3.87 -8.08 -0.23
C PRO A 50 -2.96 -8.52 -1.37
N LEU A 51 -1.65 -8.69 -1.19
CA LEU A 51 -0.79 -9.19 -2.28
C LEU A 51 -0.87 -10.72 -2.45
N LEU A 52 -1.21 -11.46 -1.40
CA LEU A 52 -1.30 -12.93 -1.44
C LEU A 52 -2.72 -13.44 -1.66
N ALA A 53 -3.71 -12.54 -1.62
CA ALA A 53 -5.10 -12.91 -1.88
C ALA A 53 -5.23 -13.54 -3.28
N THR A 54 -5.86 -14.71 -3.32
CA THR A 54 -6.09 -15.49 -4.54
C THR A 54 -6.92 -14.71 -5.55
N GLY A 55 -6.57 -14.78 -6.84
CA GLY A 55 -7.32 -14.12 -7.90
C GLY A 55 -6.43 -13.73 -9.08
N ALA A 56 -6.79 -12.64 -9.75
CA ALA A 56 -6.02 -12.10 -10.87
C ALA A 56 -4.58 -11.73 -10.44
N ALA A 57 -3.65 -11.86 -11.39
CA ALA A 57 -2.25 -11.48 -11.21
C ALA A 57 -2.12 -9.99 -10.82
N VAL A 58 -1.14 -9.69 -9.98
CA VAL A 58 -0.84 -8.32 -9.59
C VAL A 58 -0.23 -7.58 -10.79
N ARG A 59 -0.61 -6.33 -10.99
CA ARG A 59 -0.02 -5.44 -11.98
C ARG A 59 0.63 -4.29 -11.24
N VAL A 60 1.88 -4.01 -11.55
CA VAL A 60 2.65 -2.91 -10.97
C VAL A 60 2.88 -1.87 -12.06
N ALA A 61 2.41 -0.65 -11.82
CA ALA A 61 2.72 0.50 -12.65
C ALA A 61 3.90 1.26 -12.02
N ALA A 62 5.01 1.34 -12.74
CA ALA A 62 6.13 2.20 -12.44
C ALA A 62 5.99 3.50 -13.24
N VAL A 63 5.64 4.58 -12.54
CA VAL A 63 5.28 5.86 -13.16
C VAL A 63 6.36 6.89 -12.85
N GLY A 64 7.06 7.34 -13.88
CA GLY A 64 8.01 8.43 -13.81
C GLY A 64 7.33 9.76 -14.02
N VAL A 65 7.21 10.54 -12.95
CA VAL A 65 6.87 11.99 -12.98
C VAL A 65 8.07 12.75 -12.41
N ARG A 66 7.88 13.70 -11.48
CA ARG A 66 9.01 14.25 -10.72
C ARG A 66 9.56 13.20 -9.76
N ASN A 67 8.68 12.41 -9.15
CA ASN A 67 9.04 11.23 -8.37
C ASN A 67 8.78 9.94 -9.18
N LEU A 68 9.33 8.83 -8.71
CA LEU A 68 8.94 7.50 -9.20
C LEU A 68 7.84 6.94 -8.31
N HIS A 69 6.69 6.62 -8.89
CA HIS A 69 5.57 6.00 -8.21
C HIS A 69 5.49 4.53 -8.60
N LEU A 70 5.40 3.66 -7.60
CA LEU A 70 5.11 2.25 -7.78
C LEU A 70 3.71 1.98 -7.24
N LEU A 71 2.76 1.71 -8.13
CA LEU A 71 1.38 1.39 -7.78
C LEU A 71 1.11 -0.06 -8.13
N ALA A 72 0.78 -0.89 -7.15
CA ALA A 72 0.27 -2.24 -7.43
C ALA A 72 -1.26 -2.25 -7.45
N THR A 73 -1.85 -2.95 -8.41
CA THR A 73 -3.30 -3.12 -8.56
C THR A 73 -3.64 -4.51 -9.09
N ARG A 74 -4.92 -4.88 -9.02
CA ARG A 74 -5.48 -6.03 -9.76
C ARG A 74 -6.28 -5.61 -10.99
N GLU A 75 -6.55 -4.31 -11.14
CA GLU A 75 -7.25 -3.79 -12.31
C GLU A 75 -6.44 -4.04 -13.58
N ASP A 76 -7.14 -4.28 -14.68
CA ASP A 76 -6.51 -4.37 -15.97
C ASP A 76 -5.94 -3.01 -16.38
N LEU A 77 -4.67 -3.01 -16.81
CA LEU A 77 -4.03 -1.82 -17.37
C LEU A 77 -4.30 -1.68 -18.87
N GLY A 78 -5.13 -2.58 -19.44
CA GLY A 78 -5.47 -2.61 -20.85
C GLY A 78 -4.36 -3.19 -21.73
N PRO A 79 -4.52 -3.16 -23.06
CA PRO A 79 -3.45 -3.59 -23.98
C PRO A 79 -2.28 -2.60 -23.93
N LEU A 80 -1.06 -3.10 -24.15
CA LEU A 80 0.13 -2.27 -24.29
C LEU A 80 -0.04 -1.27 -25.44
N ARG A 81 0.41 -0.03 -25.25
CA ARG A 81 0.35 1.02 -26.27
C ARG A 81 1.72 1.65 -26.53
N GLY A 82 1.96 2.03 -27.78
CA GLY A 82 3.15 2.82 -28.15
C GLY A 82 4.47 2.18 -27.70
N GLN A 83 5.20 2.88 -26.83
CA GLN A 83 6.51 2.46 -26.30
C GLN A 83 6.41 1.81 -24.91
N GLU A 84 5.23 1.38 -24.49
CA GLU A 84 5.06 0.66 -23.23
C GLU A 84 5.89 -0.62 -23.20
N VAL A 85 6.59 -0.82 -22.08
CA VAL A 85 7.35 -2.04 -21.80
C VAL A 85 6.67 -2.77 -20.65
N GLU A 86 6.45 -4.07 -20.83
CA GLU A 86 5.99 -4.97 -19.78
C GLU A 86 7.08 -5.97 -19.42
N LEU A 87 7.30 -6.16 -18.14
CA LEU A 87 8.14 -7.21 -17.57
C LEU A 87 7.31 -8.10 -16.67
N THR A 88 7.52 -9.41 -16.72
CA THR A 88 6.86 -10.36 -15.82
C THR A 88 7.78 -10.71 -14.66
N GLY A 89 7.21 -10.90 -13.48
CA GLY A 89 7.93 -11.41 -12.31
C GLY A 89 7.10 -12.44 -11.56
N GLU A 90 7.80 -13.34 -10.88
CA GLU A 90 7.19 -14.40 -10.10
C GLU A 90 8.04 -14.72 -8.87
N LEU A 91 7.36 -15.02 -7.78
CA LEU A 91 7.85 -15.64 -6.57
C LEU A 91 6.86 -16.73 -6.16
N PRO A 92 7.24 -17.68 -5.30
CA PRO A 92 6.30 -18.67 -4.79
C PRO A 92 5.04 -18.00 -4.20
N GLY A 93 3.88 -18.27 -4.80
CA GLY A 93 2.59 -17.74 -4.36
C GLY A 93 2.28 -16.30 -4.79
N LEU A 94 3.12 -15.66 -5.61
CA LEU A 94 2.90 -14.29 -6.10
C LEU A 94 3.47 -14.11 -7.51
N SER A 95 2.60 -13.85 -8.48
CA SER A 95 2.99 -13.44 -9.84
C SER A 95 2.55 -12.01 -10.12
N TRP A 96 3.34 -11.30 -10.92
CA TRP A 96 3.01 -9.94 -11.33
C TRP A 96 3.52 -9.59 -12.72
N THR A 97 2.93 -8.53 -13.27
CA THR A 97 3.47 -7.77 -14.39
C THR A 97 3.92 -6.40 -13.90
N LEU A 98 4.95 -5.85 -14.51
CA LEU A 98 5.49 -4.51 -14.25
C LEU A 98 5.48 -3.74 -15.56
N ARG A 99 4.75 -2.61 -15.58
CA ARG A 99 4.68 -1.70 -16.72
C ARG A 99 5.25 -0.34 -16.38
N PHE A 100 5.88 0.30 -17.35
CA PHE A 100 6.51 1.60 -17.21
C PHE A 100 5.70 2.67 -17.90
N TYR A 101 5.43 3.76 -17.19
CA TYR A 101 4.68 4.91 -17.67
C TYR A 101 5.46 6.20 -17.39
N ASP A 102 5.43 7.11 -18.35
CA ASP A 102 5.98 8.45 -18.26
C ASP A 102 5.13 9.38 -19.14
N PRO A 103 5.41 10.71 -19.19
CA PRO A 103 4.65 11.62 -20.04
C PRO A 103 4.72 11.34 -21.55
N VAL A 104 5.66 10.52 -22.02
CA VAL A 104 5.71 10.09 -23.43
C VAL A 104 4.65 9.01 -23.68
N VAL A 105 4.47 8.10 -22.74
CA VAL A 105 3.44 7.05 -22.81
C VAL A 105 2.04 7.59 -22.46
N VAL A 106 1.93 8.35 -21.37
CA VAL A 106 0.67 8.93 -20.88
C VAL A 106 0.86 10.45 -20.71
N PRO A 107 0.54 11.27 -21.73
CA PRO A 107 0.79 12.71 -21.71
C PRO A 107 0.22 13.46 -20.50
N ALA A 108 -0.92 13.01 -19.95
CA ALA A 108 -1.53 13.60 -18.76
C ALA A 108 -0.60 13.59 -17.53
N LEU A 109 0.35 12.65 -17.44
CA LEU A 109 1.34 12.61 -16.37
C LEU A 109 2.26 13.84 -16.37
N GLY A 110 2.48 14.46 -17.53
CA GLY A 110 3.29 15.68 -17.65
C GLY A 110 2.66 16.93 -17.04
N LEU A 111 1.38 16.86 -16.62
CA LEU A 111 0.64 17.96 -16.01
C LEU A 111 0.62 17.88 -14.47
N ILE A 112 1.15 16.81 -13.89
CA ILE A 112 1.11 16.58 -12.44
C ILE A 112 2.19 17.45 -11.78
N ASP A 113 1.77 18.37 -10.91
CA ASP A 113 2.69 19.17 -10.10
C ASP A 113 2.99 18.47 -8.77
N GLU A 114 4.25 18.08 -8.60
CA GLU A 114 4.77 17.48 -7.36
C GLU A 114 5.81 18.39 -6.69
N SER A 115 5.66 19.71 -6.86
CA SER A 115 6.55 20.69 -6.25
C SER A 115 6.54 20.68 -4.72
N VAL A 116 5.40 20.32 -4.12
CA VAL A 116 5.20 20.28 -2.66
C VAL A 116 5.26 18.87 -2.10
N ALA A 117 4.56 17.92 -2.74
CA ALA A 117 4.45 16.53 -2.30
C ALA A 117 4.17 15.59 -3.48
N PRO A 118 4.37 14.27 -3.33
CA PRO A 118 4.00 13.30 -4.37
C PRO A 118 2.49 13.31 -4.66
N GLY A 119 2.11 13.37 -5.94
CA GLY A 119 0.74 13.48 -6.44
C GLY A 119 0.08 12.11 -6.64
N TYR A 120 -0.12 11.35 -5.55
CA TYR A 120 -0.70 9.99 -5.63
C TYR A 120 -2.06 9.97 -6.35
N GLY A 121 -2.97 10.87 -5.97
CA GLY A 121 -4.33 10.91 -6.50
C GLY A 121 -4.35 11.20 -8.00
N GLU A 122 -3.52 12.14 -8.42
CA GLU A 122 -3.35 12.57 -9.81
C GLU A 122 -2.72 11.46 -10.67
N VAL A 123 -1.67 10.80 -10.16
CA VAL A 123 -1.05 9.66 -10.85
C VAL A 123 -2.03 8.50 -11.01
N LYS A 124 -2.76 8.16 -9.94
CA LYS A 124 -3.81 7.13 -9.96
C LYS A 124 -4.89 7.46 -10.99
N HIS A 125 -5.34 8.72 -11.01
CA HIS A 125 -6.37 9.19 -11.94
C HIS A 125 -5.88 9.18 -13.40
N ALA A 126 -4.64 9.61 -13.67
CA ALA A 126 -4.05 9.61 -15.00
C ALA A 126 -3.93 8.20 -15.60
N LEU A 127 -3.72 7.18 -14.76
CA LEU A 127 -3.73 5.78 -15.19
C LEU A 127 -5.14 5.14 -15.26
N GLY A 128 -6.18 5.87 -14.87
CA GLY A 128 -7.56 5.34 -14.82
C GLY A 128 -7.78 4.28 -13.75
N LEU A 129 -6.93 4.24 -12.71
CA LEU A 129 -7.01 3.24 -11.65
C LEU A 129 -8.03 3.63 -10.58
N SER A 130 -8.86 2.69 -10.17
CA SER A 130 -9.85 2.88 -9.10
C SER A 130 -9.35 2.37 -7.75
N THR A 131 -8.50 1.36 -7.76
CA THR A 131 -8.07 0.54 -6.62
C THR A 131 -6.57 0.28 -6.70
N VAL A 132 -5.91 0.41 -5.56
CA VAL A 132 -4.45 0.25 -5.43
C VAL A 132 -4.18 -0.55 -4.16
N ILE A 133 -3.38 -1.60 -4.30
CA ILE A 133 -2.95 -2.49 -3.20
C ILE A 133 -1.88 -1.81 -2.35
N TYR A 134 -0.90 -1.21 -3.01
CA TYR A 134 0.11 -0.38 -2.36
C TYR A 134 0.54 0.73 -3.30
N HIS A 135 0.95 1.85 -2.70
CA HIS A 135 1.64 2.93 -3.37
C HIS A 135 2.95 3.20 -2.64
N VAL A 136 4.06 3.17 -3.38
CA VAL A 136 5.39 3.51 -2.88
C VAL A 136 5.95 4.63 -3.75
N VAL A 137 6.54 5.64 -3.12
CA VAL A 137 7.21 6.74 -3.80
C VAL A 137 8.71 6.62 -3.56
N ALA A 138 9.48 6.61 -4.64
CA ALA A 138 10.93 6.81 -4.60
C ALA A 138 11.23 8.23 -5.11
N GLN A 139 11.74 9.07 -4.21
CA GLN A 139 12.14 10.45 -4.56
C GLN A 139 13.42 10.43 -5.40
N PRO A 140 13.66 11.46 -6.24
CA PRO A 140 14.93 11.65 -6.91
C PRO A 140 16.11 11.57 -5.93
N GLY A 141 17.12 10.77 -6.26
CA GLY A 141 18.28 10.53 -5.38
C GLY A 141 18.06 9.49 -4.28
N SER A 142 16.84 9.01 -4.04
CA SER A 142 16.62 7.81 -3.23
C SER A 142 17.10 6.59 -4.01
N GLY A 143 18.05 5.83 -3.44
CA GLY A 143 18.60 4.67 -4.12
C GLY A 143 17.55 3.56 -4.26
N LEU A 144 17.34 3.08 -5.50
CA LEU A 144 16.55 1.87 -5.81
C LEU A 144 17.34 0.60 -5.45
N THR A 145 17.64 0.45 -4.16
CA THR A 145 18.44 -0.66 -3.65
C THR A 145 17.57 -1.80 -3.14
N PRO A 146 18.05 -3.06 -3.23
CA PRO A 146 17.37 -4.20 -2.61
C PRO A 146 17.18 -4.03 -1.09
N HIS A 147 18.10 -3.34 -0.41
CA HIS A 147 18.00 -3.07 1.02
C HIS A 147 16.80 -2.19 1.37
N HIS A 148 16.63 -1.07 0.65
CA HIS A 148 15.47 -0.19 0.83
C HIS A 148 14.16 -0.90 0.46
N ALA A 149 14.16 -1.65 -0.64
CA ALA A 149 13.02 -2.46 -1.04
C ALA A 149 12.62 -3.47 0.06
N GLY A 150 13.62 -4.04 0.75
CA GLY A 150 13.42 -4.96 1.87
C GLY A 150 12.64 -4.32 3.03
N HIS A 151 13.04 -3.13 3.47
CA HIS A 151 12.33 -2.40 4.53
C HIS A 151 10.89 -2.06 4.13
N VAL A 152 10.70 -1.58 2.90
CA VAL A 152 9.38 -1.23 2.37
C VAL A 152 8.49 -2.49 2.29
N GLY A 153 8.99 -3.59 1.73
CA GLY A 153 8.25 -4.85 1.60
C GLY A 153 7.81 -5.43 2.95
N SER A 154 8.72 -5.49 3.93
CA SER A 154 8.40 -5.95 5.28
C SER A 154 7.44 -5.00 6.01
N GLY A 155 7.58 -3.69 5.81
CA GLY A 155 6.66 -2.68 6.33
C GLY A 155 5.25 -2.85 5.78
N LEU A 156 5.11 -3.04 4.46
CA LEU A 156 3.82 -3.31 3.80
C LEU A 156 3.17 -4.60 4.32
N ALA A 157 3.94 -5.68 4.46
CA ALA A 157 3.41 -6.93 5.01
C ALA A 157 2.92 -6.75 6.45
N SER A 158 3.69 -6.03 7.28
CA SER A 158 3.32 -5.73 8.65
C SER A 158 2.04 -4.88 8.71
N GLY A 159 1.94 -3.83 7.89
CA GLY A 159 0.74 -2.98 7.77
C GLY A 159 -0.50 -3.77 7.35
N HIS A 160 -0.39 -4.58 6.29
CA HIS A 160 -1.49 -5.44 5.82
C HIS A 160 -1.92 -6.46 6.88
N SER A 161 -0.97 -7.07 7.62
CA SER A 161 -1.31 -7.98 8.71
C SER A 161 -1.99 -7.29 9.89
N SER A 162 -1.56 -6.06 10.22
CA SER A 162 -2.18 -5.25 11.27
C SER A 162 -3.62 -4.93 10.88
N ALA A 163 -3.85 -4.43 9.66
CA ALA A 163 -5.18 -4.14 9.18
C ALA A 163 -6.12 -5.35 9.24
N ALA A 164 -5.65 -6.54 8.85
CA ALA A 164 -6.45 -7.76 8.94
C ALA A 164 -6.86 -8.09 10.40
N ARG A 165 -5.93 -8.00 11.37
CA ARG A 165 -6.21 -8.23 12.79
C ARG A 165 -7.11 -7.15 13.39
N ASP A 166 -6.93 -5.91 12.97
CA ASP A 166 -7.75 -4.76 13.36
C ASP A 166 -9.21 -5.00 12.94
N PHE A 167 -9.45 -5.46 11.73
CA PHE A 167 -10.81 -5.76 11.25
C PHE A 167 -11.46 -6.91 12.00
N ASP A 168 -10.73 -7.97 12.36
CA ASP A 168 -11.27 -9.04 13.23
C ASP A 168 -11.65 -8.49 14.60
N THR A 169 -10.78 -7.64 15.16
CA THR A 169 -11.01 -7.00 16.46
C THR A 169 -12.24 -6.11 16.41
N ILE A 170 -12.36 -5.25 15.39
CA ILE A 170 -13.54 -4.40 15.15
C ILE A 170 -14.78 -5.28 15.05
N ARG A 171 -14.77 -6.29 14.18
CA ARG A 171 -15.91 -7.21 13.96
C ARG A 171 -16.37 -7.87 15.26
N SER A 172 -15.45 -8.34 16.09
CA SER A 172 -15.77 -8.98 17.37
C SER A 172 -16.41 -8.05 18.40
N ARG A 173 -16.20 -6.73 18.26
CA ARG A 173 -16.66 -5.70 19.20
C ARG A 173 -17.97 -5.02 18.79
N VAL A 174 -18.41 -5.16 17.54
CA VAL A 174 -19.59 -4.43 17.01
C VAL A 174 -20.81 -5.32 16.80
N ARG A 175 -21.33 -5.88 17.90
CA ARG A 175 -22.52 -6.74 17.86
C ARG A 175 -23.70 -6.08 17.13
N GLY A 176 -24.30 -6.79 16.18
CA GLY A 176 -25.44 -6.33 15.38
C GLY A 176 -25.09 -5.38 14.23
N ARG A 177 -23.80 -5.09 14.01
CA ARG A 177 -23.29 -4.24 12.92
C ARG A 177 -22.15 -4.90 12.14
N GLU A 178 -22.05 -6.22 12.25
CA GLU A 178 -21.03 -7.05 11.60
C GLU A 178 -20.98 -6.81 10.08
N ARG A 179 -22.15 -6.67 9.44
CA ARG A 179 -22.26 -6.38 8.01
C ARG A 179 -21.55 -5.07 7.62
N LEU A 180 -21.62 -4.02 8.44
CA LEU A 180 -20.92 -2.76 8.15
C LEU A 180 -19.40 -2.95 8.20
N VAL A 181 -18.91 -3.86 9.04
CA VAL A 181 -17.49 -4.21 9.07
C VAL A 181 -17.10 -5.01 7.84
N ASP A 182 -17.95 -5.92 7.36
CA ASP A 182 -17.70 -6.65 6.11
C ASP A 182 -17.62 -5.68 4.92
N GLU A 183 -18.52 -4.68 4.87
CA GLU A 183 -18.46 -3.59 3.88
C GLU A 183 -17.20 -2.73 4.06
N LEU A 184 -16.78 -2.44 5.30
CA LEU A 184 -15.55 -1.69 5.59
C LEU A 184 -14.30 -2.45 5.10
N VAL A 185 -14.25 -3.76 5.32
CA VAL A 185 -13.17 -4.63 4.80
C VAL A 185 -13.16 -4.62 3.27
N GLY A 186 -14.32 -4.67 2.63
CA GLY A 186 -14.45 -4.52 1.18
C GLY A 186 -13.92 -3.17 0.68
N ALA A 187 -14.29 -2.06 1.33
CA ALA A 187 -13.81 -0.72 1.00
C ALA A 187 -12.29 -0.56 1.21
N ALA A 188 -11.73 -1.19 2.25
CA ALA A 188 -10.29 -1.23 2.48
C ALA A 188 -9.56 -2.03 1.40
N THR A 189 -10.09 -3.21 1.04
CA THR A 189 -9.53 -4.05 -0.02
C THR A 189 -9.57 -3.36 -1.39
N ALA A 190 -10.61 -2.57 -1.65
CA ALA A 190 -10.76 -1.78 -2.86
C ALA A 190 -9.97 -0.46 -2.83
N GLY A 191 -9.30 -0.10 -1.73
CA GLY A 191 -8.57 1.17 -1.63
C GLY A 191 -9.48 2.38 -1.82
N LEU A 192 -10.62 2.39 -1.10
CA LEU A 192 -11.62 3.47 -1.12
C LEU A 192 -11.63 4.23 0.24
N PRO A 193 -10.71 5.19 0.48
CA PRO A 193 -10.54 5.85 1.78
C PRO A 193 -11.82 6.55 2.27
N ARG A 194 -12.52 7.24 1.36
CA ARG A 194 -13.77 7.92 1.69
C ARG A 194 -14.86 6.95 2.14
N ALA A 195 -15.01 5.82 1.46
CA ALA A 195 -15.98 4.80 1.83
C ALA A 195 -15.62 4.19 3.21
N GLN A 196 -14.34 3.94 3.47
CA GLN A 196 -13.88 3.47 4.78
C GLN A 196 -14.25 4.44 5.90
N ALA A 197 -14.04 5.75 5.70
CA ALA A 197 -14.35 6.76 6.70
C ALA A 197 -15.87 6.88 6.97
N LEU A 198 -16.69 6.83 5.92
CA LEU A 198 -18.16 6.85 6.06
C LEU A 198 -18.70 5.59 6.75
N LEU A 199 -18.15 4.41 6.42
CA LEU A 199 -18.52 3.15 7.07
C LEU A 199 -18.06 3.14 8.53
N ALA A 200 -16.87 3.65 8.84
CA ALA A 200 -16.39 3.82 10.20
C ALA A 200 -17.33 4.73 11.02
N ARG A 201 -17.80 5.84 10.45
CA ARG A 201 -18.80 6.72 11.09
C ARG A 201 -20.14 6.01 11.31
N ALA A 202 -20.58 5.17 10.37
CA ALA A 202 -21.78 4.36 10.57
C ALA A 202 -21.61 3.31 11.69
N ILE A 203 -20.41 2.77 11.86
CA ILE A 203 -20.07 1.81 12.93
C ILE A 203 -19.90 2.52 14.29
N ALA A 204 -19.39 3.75 14.33
CA ALA A 204 -19.19 4.52 15.55
C ALA A 204 -19.83 5.92 15.46
N PRO A 205 -21.17 6.02 15.40
CA PRO A 205 -21.86 7.27 15.06
C PRO A 205 -21.77 8.37 16.12
N ARG A 206 -21.29 8.04 17.33
CA ARG A 206 -21.16 8.97 18.47
C ARG A 206 -19.71 9.36 18.76
N ASP A 207 -18.77 8.88 17.96
CA ASP A 207 -17.35 9.15 18.19
C ASP A 207 -16.90 10.36 17.37
N GLU A 208 -16.47 11.41 18.07
CA GLU A 208 -16.08 12.68 17.45
C GLU A 208 -14.81 12.54 16.62
N ALA A 209 -13.86 11.70 17.02
CA ALA A 209 -12.62 11.50 16.28
C ALA A 209 -12.89 10.77 14.95
N VAL A 210 -13.75 9.75 14.97
CA VAL A 210 -14.20 9.07 13.74
C VAL A 210 -15.00 10.03 12.86
N ALA A 211 -15.87 10.85 13.44
CA ALA A 211 -16.64 11.84 12.68
C ALA A 211 -15.74 12.88 11.99
N ALA A 212 -14.76 13.44 12.72
CA ALA A 212 -13.81 14.40 12.17
C ALA A 212 -13.00 13.83 11.00
N LEU A 213 -12.53 12.58 11.12
CA LEU A 213 -11.85 11.89 10.03
C LEU A 213 -12.78 11.64 8.83
N ALA A 214 -14.05 11.30 9.07
CA ALA A 214 -15.05 11.12 8.01
C ALA A 214 -15.42 12.43 7.29
N ASP A 215 -15.26 13.57 7.94
CA ASP A 215 -15.51 14.89 7.34
C ASP A 215 -14.26 15.43 6.61
N SER A 216 -13.07 14.82 6.78
CA SER A 216 -11.86 15.15 6.04
C SER A 216 -12.04 14.94 4.52
N PRO A 217 -11.59 15.89 3.66
CA PRO A 217 -11.64 15.72 2.21
C PRO A 217 -10.76 14.56 1.72
N ASP A 218 -9.65 14.29 2.42
CA ASP A 218 -8.75 13.17 2.15
C ASP A 218 -8.51 12.38 3.45
N PRO A 219 -9.40 11.43 3.78
CA PRO A 219 -9.30 10.68 5.02
C PRO A 219 -8.19 9.63 4.94
N ASP A 220 -7.24 9.66 5.88
CA ASP A 220 -6.24 8.60 6.03
C ASP A 220 -6.91 7.28 6.51
N PRO A 221 -6.90 6.20 5.70
CA PRO A 221 -7.46 4.91 6.08
C PRO A 221 -6.90 4.32 7.39
N ASP A 222 -5.61 4.53 7.65
CA ASP A 222 -4.95 4.01 8.85
C ASP A 222 -5.38 4.79 10.08
N ALA A 223 -5.47 6.12 9.99
CA ALA A 223 -6.02 6.95 11.05
C ALA A 223 -7.48 6.60 11.34
N VAL A 224 -8.31 6.43 10.30
CA VAL A 224 -9.72 6.01 10.43
C VAL A 224 -9.83 4.68 11.17
N ARG A 225 -9.05 3.67 10.77
CA ARG A 225 -9.08 2.34 11.40
C ARG A 225 -8.63 2.39 12.86
N LYS A 226 -7.57 3.14 13.17
CA LYS A 226 -7.07 3.33 14.55
C LYS A 226 -8.10 4.05 15.42
N ALA A 227 -8.71 5.13 14.93
CA ALA A 227 -9.76 5.86 15.65
C ALA A 227 -10.98 4.97 15.91
N LEU A 228 -11.42 4.20 14.92
CA LEU A 228 -12.51 3.26 15.06
C LEU A 228 -12.20 2.18 16.11
N LEU A 229 -11.01 1.59 16.08
CA LEU A 229 -10.57 0.63 17.10
C LEU A 229 -10.56 1.22 18.52
N ALA A 230 -10.07 2.45 18.66
CA ALA A 230 -10.06 3.17 19.93
C ALA A 230 -11.48 3.45 20.44
N SER A 231 -12.39 3.84 19.54
CA SER A 231 -13.80 4.07 19.86
C SER A 231 -14.50 2.81 20.42
N LEU A 232 -14.19 1.65 19.83
CA LEU A 232 -14.85 0.38 20.15
C LEU A 232 -14.30 -0.33 21.40
N GLY A 233 -13.31 0.25 22.07
CA GLY A 233 -12.74 -0.33 23.28
C GLY A 233 -11.26 -0.02 23.48
N GLY A 234 -10.88 1.25 23.35
CA GLY A 234 -9.67 1.74 24.02
C GLY A 234 -9.70 1.24 25.47
N ARG A 235 -8.59 0.65 25.93
CA ARG A 235 -8.42 0.15 27.31
C ARG A 235 -9.04 1.13 28.30
N ARG A 236 -10.21 0.80 28.83
CA ARG A 236 -10.46 1.02 30.25
C ARG A 236 -9.96 -0.25 30.88
N ASP A 237 -8.70 -0.24 31.29
CA ASP A 237 -8.19 -1.29 32.17
C ASP A 237 -9.22 -1.42 33.31
N TRP A 238 -9.83 -2.59 33.39
CA TRP A 238 -10.74 -2.93 34.46
C TRP A 238 -9.97 -2.72 35.78
N THR A 239 -10.41 -1.76 36.59
CA THR A 239 -9.91 -1.56 37.94
C THR A 239 -10.84 -2.30 38.90
N PRO A 240 -10.38 -3.34 39.60
CA PRO A 240 -11.20 -3.97 40.63
C PRO A 240 -11.55 -2.93 41.70
N ARG A 241 -12.84 -2.85 42.05
CA ARG A 241 -13.29 -2.06 43.19
C ARG A 241 -12.64 -2.66 44.45
N PRO A 242 -11.92 -1.88 45.28
CA PRO A 242 -11.39 -2.40 46.53
C PRO A 242 -12.54 -2.92 47.40
N PRO A 243 -12.33 -4.02 48.13
CA PRO A 243 -13.38 -4.60 48.96
C PRO A 243 -13.87 -3.57 49.98
N ALA A 244 -15.19 -3.45 50.14
CA ALA A 244 -15.79 -2.57 51.13
C ALA A 244 -15.30 -2.97 52.53
N GLU A 245 -14.65 -2.03 53.23
CA GLU A 245 -14.31 -2.20 54.63
C GLU A 245 -15.60 -2.44 55.42
N ARG A 246 -15.68 -3.59 56.10
CA ARG A 246 -16.74 -3.83 57.07
C ARG A 246 -16.46 -2.95 58.28
N PRO A 247 -17.45 -2.18 58.77
CA PRO A 247 -17.27 -1.42 60.00
C PRO A 247 -17.05 -2.38 61.17
N ARG A 248 -16.05 -2.08 62.00
CA ARG A 248 -15.91 -2.61 63.36
C ARG A 248 -16.47 -1.58 64.33
#